data_AF-A0A8T4JD43-F1
#
_entry.id   AF-A0A8T4JD43-F1
#
_cell.length_a   1.000
_cell.length_b   1.000
_cell.length_c   1.000
_cell.angle_alpha   90.00
_cell.angle_beta   90.00
_cell.angle_gamma   90.00
#
_symmetry.space_group_name_H-M   'P 1'
#
loop_
_entity.id
_entity.type
_entity.pdbx_description
1 polymer ?
#
loop_
_entity_poly.entity_id
_entity_poly.type
_entity_poly.pdbx_seq_one_letter_code
_entity_poly.pdbx_strand_id
1 'polypeptide(L)'
;ELDQELLRKPGIERDIDVHVIIKGKADDDIPKTYEEEYDIPIKLLTTISPRFAKIGTDYFEGVFQARNETPKRKASFIKAVEERANNGMAINNERPVKLGKDKRRFVKEGQENVYTATDYQATKKQIMRVIVHDQFEKFGGIMKENARLITRDKQRSKDVYRLTIMLEYPPFDWNDVLVDENETKLLVVKDLGKKIRYLDLMRNKNVVEPYSPGKYHIVDPQQAQVSQMQPQPSIIDPKTFQQTRLYFVGKQEISVGDEVLVVKLKDRWWLIP
;
A
#
# COMPACT_ATOMS: atom_id res chain seq x y z
N GLU A 1 -2.81 -38.60 17.80
CA GLU A 1 -2.79 -37.45 16.89
C GLU A 1 -4.23 -37.05 16.58
N LEU A 2 -4.63 -35.80 16.82
CA LEU A 2 -5.98 -35.35 16.46
C LEU A 2 -6.07 -35.28 14.94
N ASP A 3 -7.05 -35.99 14.38
CA ASP A 3 -7.33 -36.08 12.96
C ASP A 3 -7.55 -34.68 12.35
N GLN A 4 -6.77 -34.30 11.34
CA GLN A 4 -6.79 -32.92 10.81
C GLN A 4 -8.12 -32.53 10.18
N GLU A 5 -8.98 -33.50 9.83
CA GLU A 5 -10.35 -33.25 9.39
C GLU A 5 -11.25 -32.69 10.51
N LEU A 6 -11.00 -33.04 11.79
CA LEU A 6 -11.79 -32.58 12.94
C LEU A 6 -11.70 -31.07 13.16
N LEU A 7 -10.58 -30.45 12.74
CA LEU A 7 -10.37 -29.00 12.86
C LEU A 7 -11.13 -28.18 11.81
N ARG A 8 -11.77 -28.82 10.82
CA ARG A 8 -12.29 -28.11 9.64
C ARG A 8 -13.80 -27.86 9.65
N LYS A 9 -14.59 -28.56 10.49
CA LYS A 9 -16.05 -28.39 10.51
C LYS A 9 -16.57 -28.09 11.93
N PRO A 10 -17.33 -27.00 12.13
CA PRO A 10 -17.96 -26.68 13.41
C PRO A 10 -19.13 -27.64 13.69
N GLY A 11 -19.47 -27.81 14.97
CA GLY A 11 -20.60 -28.63 15.41
C GLY A 11 -20.33 -30.13 15.45
N ILE A 12 -19.06 -30.54 15.38
CA ILE A 12 -18.68 -31.93 15.63
C ILE A 12 -18.60 -32.14 17.13
N GLU A 13 -19.41 -33.07 17.62
CA GLU A 13 -19.30 -33.63 18.97
C GLU A 13 -18.60 -34.99 18.88
N ARG A 14 -17.57 -35.19 19.70
CA ARG A 14 -16.95 -36.51 19.89
C ARG A 14 -16.57 -36.73 21.33
N ASP A 15 -16.75 -37.96 21.77
CA ASP A 15 -16.14 -38.46 22.99
C ASP A 15 -14.68 -38.84 22.66
N ILE A 16 -13.74 -38.32 23.43
CA ILE A 16 -12.32 -38.66 23.37
C ILE A 16 -11.88 -39.11 24.75
N ASP A 17 -11.08 -40.17 24.81
CA ASP A 17 -10.46 -40.60 26.06
C ASP A 17 -9.14 -39.86 26.22
N VAL A 18 -9.00 -39.14 27.34
CA VAL A 18 -7.76 -38.46 27.70
C VAL A 18 -7.11 -39.22 28.83
N HIS A 19 -5.94 -39.77 28.54
CA HIS A 19 -5.10 -40.42 29.52
C HIS A 19 -4.36 -39.36 30.34
N VAL A 20 -4.62 -39.32 31.64
CA VAL A 20 -4.03 -38.37 32.59
C VAL A 20 -3.20 -39.15 33.61
N ILE A 21 -1.95 -38.74 33.75
CA ILE A 21 -1.03 -39.27 34.75
C ILE A 21 -0.87 -38.21 35.84
N ILE A 22 -1.28 -38.54 37.06
CA ILE A 22 -1.20 -37.66 38.23
C ILE A 22 -0.09 -38.19 39.13
N LYS A 23 0.83 -37.30 39.52
CA LYS A 23 1.86 -37.59 40.51
C LYS A 23 1.65 -36.71 41.73
N GLY A 24 1.46 -37.33 42.89
CA GLY A 24 1.11 -36.61 44.11
C GLY A 24 1.61 -37.32 45.36
N LYS A 25 1.66 -36.61 46.48
CA LYS A 25 1.86 -37.22 47.79
C LYS A 25 0.49 -37.44 48.44
N ALA A 26 0.35 -38.54 49.17
CA ALA A 26 -0.87 -38.80 49.94
C ALA A 26 -1.00 -37.85 51.15
N ASP A 27 0.13 -37.37 51.68
CA ASP A 27 0.26 -36.44 52.80
C ASP A 27 1.57 -35.64 52.64
N ASP A 28 1.61 -34.39 53.05
CA ASP A 28 2.80 -33.53 52.96
C ASP A 28 3.98 -34.09 53.78
N ASP A 29 3.66 -34.76 54.90
CA ASP A 29 4.63 -35.38 55.81
C ASP A 29 5.17 -36.74 55.33
N ILE A 30 4.57 -37.31 54.27
CA ILE A 30 5.03 -38.56 53.66
C ILE A 30 5.88 -38.24 52.43
N PRO A 31 7.20 -38.53 52.43
CA PRO A 31 8.09 -38.18 51.33
C PRO A 31 7.89 -39.03 50.06
N LYS A 32 6.99 -40.02 50.11
CA LYS A 32 6.71 -40.93 49.01
C LYS A 32 5.66 -40.33 48.07
N THR A 33 6.05 -40.20 46.81
CA THR A 33 5.15 -39.79 45.72
C THR A 33 4.50 -41.03 45.11
N TYR A 34 3.21 -40.93 44.83
CA TYR A 34 2.41 -41.93 44.14
C TYR A 34 2.13 -41.44 42.72
N GLU A 35 1.97 -42.39 41.81
CA GLU A 35 1.62 -42.16 40.43
C GLU A 35 0.33 -42.93 40.16
N GLU A 36 -0.67 -42.22 39.67
CA GLU A 36 -1.97 -42.76 39.33
C GLU A 36 -2.32 -42.39 37.90
N GLU A 37 -2.86 -43.35 37.18
CA GLU A 37 -3.25 -43.21 35.78
C GLU A 37 -4.78 -43.27 35.68
N TYR A 38 -5.35 -42.33 34.93
CA TYR A 38 -6.78 -42.20 34.72
C TYR A 38 -7.09 -42.02 33.24
N ASP A 39 -8.00 -42.83 32.70
CA ASP A 39 -8.62 -42.59 31.41
C ASP A 39 -9.91 -41.81 31.62
N ILE A 40 -9.88 -40.51 31.30
CA ILE A 40 -11.02 -39.61 31.51
C ILE A 40 -11.71 -39.39 30.16
N PRO A 41 -12.99 -39.80 30.00
CA PRO A 41 -13.75 -39.49 28.80
C PRO A 41 -14.12 -38.00 28.80
N ILE A 42 -13.74 -37.30 27.73
CA ILE A 42 -14.03 -35.88 27.53
C ILE A 42 -14.87 -35.71 26.27
N LYS A 43 -15.89 -34.85 26.35
CA LYS A 43 -16.65 -34.41 25.18
C LYS A 43 -15.95 -33.23 24.50
N LEU A 44 -15.49 -33.44 23.28
CA LEU A 44 -14.94 -32.39 22.43
C LEU A 44 -16.04 -31.83 21.52
N LEU A 45 -16.32 -30.54 21.69
CA LEU A 45 -17.24 -29.77 20.84
C LEU A 45 -16.44 -28.80 19.97
N THR A 46 -16.51 -28.94 18.65
CA THR A 46 -15.90 -27.98 17.74
C THR A 46 -16.84 -26.79 17.47
N THR A 47 -16.31 -25.57 17.46
CA THR A 47 -17.08 -24.37 17.13
C THR A 47 -16.28 -23.43 16.23
N ILE A 48 -16.96 -22.53 15.53
CA ILE A 48 -16.27 -21.52 14.71
C ILE A 48 -15.64 -20.50 15.65
N SER A 49 -14.33 -20.31 15.52
CA SER A 49 -13.65 -19.25 16.24
C SER A 49 -14.28 -17.89 15.89
N PRO A 50 -14.66 -17.07 16.88
CA PRO A 50 -15.20 -15.73 16.66
C PRO A 50 -14.26 -14.81 15.85
N ARG A 51 -12.97 -15.16 15.76
CA ARG A 51 -11.97 -14.46 14.95
C ARG A 51 -12.21 -14.65 13.45
N PHE A 52 -12.62 -15.84 13.05
CA PHE A 52 -12.76 -16.25 11.64
C PHE A 52 -14.23 -16.32 11.18
N ALA A 53 -15.19 -16.37 12.12
CA ALA A 53 -16.62 -16.46 11.82
C ALA A 53 -17.18 -15.35 10.90
N LYS A 54 -16.47 -14.22 10.80
CA LYS A 54 -16.86 -13.06 9.99
C LYS A 54 -16.34 -13.14 8.54
N ILE A 55 -15.37 -14.00 8.26
CA ILE A 55 -14.70 -14.07 6.96
C ILE A 55 -15.65 -14.70 5.94
N GLY A 56 -15.71 -14.12 4.73
CA GLY A 56 -16.60 -14.61 3.66
C GLY A 56 -18.07 -14.25 3.84
N THR A 57 -18.39 -13.40 4.82
CA THR A 57 -19.74 -12.85 5.03
C THR A 57 -19.81 -11.39 4.57
N ASP A 58 -21.03 -10.83 4.49
CA ASP A 58 -21.22 -9.38 4.23
C ASP A 58 -20.81 -8.48 5.42
N TYR A 59 -20.32 -9.05 6.52
CA TYR A 59 -19.89 -8.28 7.68
C TYR A 59 -18.56 -7.58 7.43
N PHE A 60 -18.47 -6.30 7.79
CA PHE A 60 -17.22 -5.54 7.81
C PHE A 60 -17.23 -4.43 8.86
N GLU A 61 -16.07 -4.22 9.47
CA GLU A 61 -15.81 -3.18 10.48
C GLU A 61 -15.19 -1.93 9.87
N GLY A 62 -14.51 -2.07 8.73
CA GLY A 62 -13.78 -1.00 8.07
C GLY A 62 -13.92 -0.99 6.56
N VAL A 63 -13.81 0.20 5.96
CA VAL A 63 -13.70 0.40 4.50
C VAL A 63 -12.41 1.14 4.23
N PHE A 64 -11.54 0.55 3.41
CA PHE A 64 -10.39 1.23 2.84
C PHE A 64 -10.70 1.67 1.41
N GLN A 65 -10.70 2.98 1.19
CA GLN A 65 -10.97 3.62 -0.09
C GLN A 65 -9.65 4.02 -0.75
N ALA A 66 -9.10 3.12 -1.56
CA ALA A 66 -7.89 3.36 -2.33
C ALA A 66 -8.23 4.19 -3.59
N ARG A 67 -7.48 5.26 -3.85
CA ARG A 67 -7.60 6.07 -5.08
C ARG A 67 -6.22 6.18 -5.73
N ASN A 68 -6.17 6.10 -7.05
CA ASN A 68 -4.92 6.05 -7.85
C ASN A 68 -4.02 4.88 -7.42
N GLU A 69 -4.63 3.73 -7.15
CA GLU A 69 -3.91 2.53 -6.77
C GLU A 69 -3.27 1.88 -8.01
N THR A 70 -1.95 1.74 -8.00
CA THR A 70 -1.22 0.97 -9.01
C THR A 70 -1.19 -0.51 -8.61
N PRO A 71 -0.95 -1.44 -9.55
CA PRO A 71 -0.81 -2.86 -9.23
C PRO A 71 0.22 -3.15 -8.11
N LYS A 72 1.32 -2.39 -8.08
CA LYS A 72 2.36 -2.46 -7.04
C LYS A 72 1.83 -2.09 -5.65
N ARG A 73 1.03 -1.02 -5.55
CA ARG A 73 0.41 -0.57 -4.29
C ARG A 73 -0.64 -1.55 -3.81
N LYS A 74 -1.49 -2.04 -4.73
CA LYS A 74 -2.47 -3.10 -4.45
C LYS A 74 -1.79 -4.35 -3.91
N ALA A 75 -0.74 -4.83 -4.58
CA ALA A 75 0.01 -6.00 -4.13
C ALA A 75 0.62 -5.78 -2.74
N SER A 76 1.17 -4.59 -2.45
CA SER A 76 1.67 -4.27 -1.11
C SER A 76 0.59 -4.30 -0.04
N PHE A 77 -0.61 -3.82 -0.34
CA PHE A 77 -1.75 -3.84 0.58
C PHE A 77 -2.24 -5.27 0.84
N ILE A 78 -2.47 -6.04 -0.21
CA ILE A 78 -2.95 -7.43 -0.12
C ILE A 78 -1.96 -8.30 0.67
N LYS A 79 -0.65 -8.18 0.38
CA LYS A 79 0.38 -8.89 1.15
C LYS A 79 0.33 -8.55 2.65
N ALA A 80 0.16 -7.28 3.00
CA ALA A 80 0.07 -6.86 4.40
C ALA A 80 -1.20 -7.35 5.11
N VAL A 81 -2.29 -7.61 4.36
CA VAL A 81 -3.51 -8.27 4.85
C VAL A 81 -3.24 -9.74 5.10
N GLU A 82 -2.63 -10.45 4.14
CA GLU A 82 -2.29 -11.87 4.25
C GLU A 82 -1.37 -12.16 5.44
N GLU A 83 -0.34 -11.32 5.65
CA GLU A 83 0.57 -11.40 6.82
C GLU A 83 -0.18 -11.28 8.17
N ARG A 84 -1.38 -10.70 8.16
CA ARG A 84 -2.22 -10.51 9.36
C ARG A 84 -3.47 -11.38 9.35
N ALA A 85 -3.60 -12.32 8.42
CA ALA A 85 -4.75 -13.23 8.32
C ALA A 85 -4.97 -14.06 9.58
N ASN A 86 -3.89 -14.51 10.23
CA ASN A 86 -3.94 -15.26 11.49
C ASN A 86 -4.59 -14.48 12.66
N ASN A 87 -4.66 -13.14 12.53
CA ASN A 87 -5.34 -12.26 13.50
C ASN A 87 -6.82 -12.02 13.16
N GLY A 88 -7.38 -12.77 12.19
CA GLY A 88 -8.75 -12.65 11.72
C GLY A 88 -8.99 -11.45 10.80
N MET A 89 -7.93 -10.86 10.25
CA MET A 89 -8.02 -9.83 9.22
C MET A 89 -8.28 -10.49 7.86
N ALA A 90 -9.31 -10.01 7.16
CA ALA A 90 -9.60 -10.39 5.78
C ALA A 90 -10.27 -9.24 5.06
N ILE A 91 -10.17 -9.26 3.73
CA ILE A 91 -11.02 -8.47 2.85
C ILE A 91 -12.17 -9.35 2.41
N ASN A 92 -13.39 -9.02 2.85
CA ASN A 92 -14.59 -9.79 2.49
C ASN A 92 -15.14 -9.38 1.11
N ASN A 93 -14.85 -8.15 0.68
CA ASN A 93 -15.34 -7.63 -0.59
C ASN A 93 -14.38 -6.58 -1.15
N GLU A 94 -14.17 -6.63 -2.46
CA GLU A 94 -13.44 -5.64 -3.23
C GLU A 94 -14.40 -5.02 -4.26
N ARG A 95 -14.61 -3.71 -4.18
CA ARG A 95 -15.55 -3.02 -5.06
C ARG A 95 -14.82 -1.99 -5.92
N PRO A 96 -14.70 -2.21 -7.24
CA PRO A 96 -14.21 -1.16 -8.13
C PRO A 96 -15.22 -0.02 -8.17
N VAL A 97 -14.73 1.21 -8.02
CA VAL A 97 -15.53 2.43 -8.04
C VAL A 97 -15.25 3.15 -9.35
N LYS A 98 -16.31 3.45 -10.11
CA LYS A 98 -16.20 4.34 -11.27
C LYS A 98 -16.00 5.76 -10.76
N LEU A 99 -14.80 6.29 -10.90
CA LEU A 99 -14.57 7.72 -10.69
C LEU A 99 -15.24 8.49 -11.83
N GLY A 100 -16.02 9.51 -11.50
CA GLY A 100 -16.61 10.41 -12.49
C GLY A 100 -15.51 11.15 -13.28
N LYS A 101 -15.88 11.77 -14.40
CA LYS A 101 -15.00 12.63 -15.21
C LYS A 101 -14.68 13.94 -14.47
N ASP A 102 -13.95 13.91 -13.37
CA ASP A 102 -13.49 15.13 -12.71
C ASP A 102 -12.23 15.64 -13.43
N LYS A 103 -12.38 16.73 -14.19
CA LYS A 103 -11.39 17.32 -15.11
C LYS A 103 -10.17 17.94 -14.43
N ARG A 104 -10.11 17.94 -13.09
CA ARG A 104 -9.13 18.68 -12.27
C ARG A 104 -8.00 17.82 -11.68
N ARG A 105 -7.92 16.56 -12.08
CA ARG A 105 -6.91 15.64 -11.56
C ARG A 105 -6.17 15.07 -12.76
N PHE A 106 -4.84 15.20 -12.67
CA PHE A 106 -3.76 14.62 -13.47
C PHE A 106 -4.12 14.08 -14.85
N VAL A 107 -3.58 14.78 -15.86
CA VAL A 107 -3.55 14.35 -17.25
C VAL A 107 -2.10 14.03 -17.55
N LYS A 108 -1.80 12.78 -17.87
CA LYS A 108 -0.62 12.49 -18.67
C LYS A 108 -0.97 12.92 -20.10
N GLU A 109 -0.18 13.80 -20.70
CA GLU A 109 -0.49 14.37 -22.02
C GLU A 109 -0.76 13.23 -23.02
N GLY A 110 -1.99 13.15 -23.54
CA GLY A 110 -2.39 12.12 -24.52
C GLY A 110 -2.86 10.76 -23.98
N GLN A 111 -2.99 10.54 -22.67
CA GLN A 111 -3.59 9.29 -22.12
C GLN A 111 -4.94 9.53 -21.45
N GLU A 112 -5.91 8.63 -21.71
CA GLU A 112 -7.15 8.59 -20.93
C GLU A 112 -6.83 8.22 -19.48
N ASN A 113 -7.35 9.03 -18.56
CA ASN A 113 -7.11 8.87 -17.14
C ASN A 113 -7.60 7.51 -16.64
N VAL A 114 -6.70 6.54 -16.45
CA VAL A 114 -7.04 5.28 -15.75
C VAL A 114 -7.04 5.55 -14.25
N TYR A 115 -8.09 6.23 -13.81
CA TYR A 115 -8.40 6.44 -12.41
C TYR A 115 -8.87 5.12 -11.79
N THR A 116 -7.96 4.43 -11.11
CA THR A 116 -8.33 3.27 -10.30
C THR A 116 -8.87 3.75 -8.96
N ALA A 117 -10.06 3.30 -8.63
CA ALA A 117 -10.61 3.44 -7.30
C ALA A 117 -11.20 2.11 -6.86
N THR A 118 -10.81 1.70 -5.67
CA THR A 118 -11.23 0.43 -5.11
C THR A 118 -11.59 0.64 -3.65
N ASP A 119 -12.76 0.15 -3.28
CA ASP A 119 -13.22 0.13 -1.90
C ASP A 119 -13.10 -1.30 -1.35
N TYR A 120 -12.21 -1.49 -0.38
CA TYR A 120 -11.94 -2.77 0.29
C TYR A 120 -12.70 -2.84 1.61
N GLN A 121 -13.53 -3.87 1.79
CA GLN A 121 -14.29 -4.09 3.02
C GLN A 121 -13.54 -5.04 3.95
N ALA A 122 -13.07 -4.51 5.08
CA ALA A 122 -12.22 -5.22 6.02
C ALA A 122 -12.97 -5.73 7.26
N THR A 123 -12.65 -6.94 7.70
CA THR A 123 -13.23 -7.56 8.90
C THR A 123 -12.76 -6.93 10.22
N LYS A 124 -11.58 -6.30 10.24
CA LYS A 124 -10.96 -5.74 11.45
C LYS A 124 -10.47 -4.31 11.24
N LYS A 125 -11.20 -3.33 11.79
CA LYS A 125 -10.88 -1.91 11.58
C LYS A 125 -9.53 -1.46 12.15
N GLN A 126 -9.13 -2.00 13.31
CA GLN A 126 -7.86 -1.64 13.95
C GLN A 126 -6.65 -2.11 13.13
N ILE A 127 -6.71 -3.34 12.62
CA ILE A 127 -5.64 -3.90 11.78
C ILE A 127 -5.61 -3.17 10.43
N MET A 128 -6.78 -2.96 9.81
CA MET A 128 -6.89 -2.18 8.57
C MET A 128 -6.26 -0.80 8.72
N ARG A 129 -6.51 -0.09 9.82
CA ARG A 129 -5.93 1.23 10.09
C ARG A 129 -4.40 1.18 10.06
N VAL A 130 -3.80 0.22 10.76
CA VAL A 130 -2.34 0.05 10.76
C VAL A 130 -1.82 -0.19 9.34
N ILE A 131 -2.42 -1.12 8.60
CA ILE A 131 -2.00 -1.42 7.22
C ILE A 131 -2.08 -0.17 6.33
N VAL A 132 -3.18 0.59 6.39
CA VAL A 132 -3.37 1.78 5.55
C VAL A 132 -2.41 2.91 5.93
N HIS A 133 -2.12 3.08 7.22
CA HIS A 133 -1.07 4.01 7.66
C HIS A 133 0.31 3.60 7.14
N ASP A 134 0.64 2.30 7.17
CA ASP A 134 1.90 1.81 6.58
C ASP A 134 1.96 2.09 5.08
N GLN A 135 0.84 1.96 4.35
CA GLN A 135 0.76 2.34 2.93
C GLN A 135 1.01 3.83 2.73
N PHE A 136 0.40 4.69 3.56
CA PHE A 136 0.59 6.14 3.50
C PHE A 136 2.04 6.55 3.81
N GLU A 137 2.67 5.94 4.81
CA GLU A 137 4.07 6.24 5.15
C GLU A 137 5.02 5.78 4.03
N LYS A 138 4.72 4.67 3.34
CA LYS A 138 5.53 4.13 2.22
C LYS A 138 5.35 4.87 0.90
N PHE A 139 4.12 5.25 0.54
CA PHE A 139 3.80 5.76 -0.80
C PHE A 139 3.37 7.24 -0.80
N GLY A 140 3.16 7.83 0.37
CA GLY A 140 2.61 9.16 0.50
C GLY A 140 1.15 9.25 0.08
N GLY A 141 0.73 10.46 -0.26
CA GLY A 141 -0.62 10.73 -0.75
C GLY A 141 -1.41 11.67 0.17
N ILE A 142 -2.72 11.64 0.03
CA ILE A 142 -3.67 12.28 0.95
C ILE A 142 -4.44 11.19 1.68
N MET A 143 -4.41 11.23 3.01
CA MET A 143 -5.17 10.32 3.84
C MET A 143 -6.28 11.07 4.58
N LYS A 144 -7.49 10.51 4.57
CA LYS A 144 -8.63 11.00 5.36
C LYS A 144 -9.25 9.84 6.11
N GLU A 145 -9.50 10.04 7.40
CA GLU A 145 -10.10 9.04 8.28
C GLU A 145 -11.42 9.56 8.83
N ASN A 146 -12.46 8.72 8.83
CA ASN A 146 -13.76 9.04 9.41
C ASN A 146 -14.36 7.79 10.09
N ALA A 147 -14.99 7.96 11.24
CA ALA A 147 -15.69 6.90 11.95
C ALA A 147 -17.18 7.22 12.06
N ARG A 148 -18.04 6.28 11.64
CA ARG A 148 -19.49 6.41 11.73
C ARG A 148 -20.04 5.46 12.78
N LEU A 149 -20.85 5.97 13.71
CA LEU A 149 -21.62 5.15 14.65
C LEU A 149 -22.67 4.33 13.87
N ILE A 150 -22.67 3.01 14.05
CA ILE A 150 -23.63 2.11 13.41
C ILE A 150 -24.71 1.70 14.40
N THR A 151 -24.31 1.27 15.59
CA THR A 151 -25.23 0.80 16.63
C THR A 151 -24.58 0.91 18.01
N ARG A 152 -25.36 0.68 19.06
CA ARG A 152 -24.88 0.57 20.44
C ARG A 152 -25.18 -0.83 20.97
N ASP A 153 -24.13 -1.55 21.36
CA ASP A 153 -24.24 -2.79 22.09
C ASP A 153 -24.80 -2.49 23.48
N LYS A 154 -26.09 -2.77 23.67
CA LYS A 154 -26.81 -2.52 24.93
C LYS A 154 -26.31 -3.40 26.07
N GLN A 155 -25.82 -4.61 25.79
CA GLN A 155 -25.34 -5.53 26.83
C GLN A 155 -24.01 -5.05 27.39
N ARG A 156 -23.12 -4.54 26.52
CA ARG A 156 -21.80 -4.05 26.91
C ARG A 156 -21.74 -2.53 27.10
N SER A 157 -22.85 -1.83 26.89
CA SER A 157 -22.93 -0.37 26.85
C SER A 157 -21.89 0.28 25.93
N LYS A 158 -21.54 -0.37 24.82
CA LYS A 158 -20.46 0.04 23.91
C LYS A 158 -21.00 0.48 22.55
N ASP A 159 -20.47 1.58 22.05
CA ASP A 159 -20.76 2.06 20.70
C ASP A 159 -19.97 1.28 19.64
N VAL A 160 -20.67 0.84 18.60
CA VAL A 160 -20.11 0.08 17.49
C VAL A 160 -19.94 1.02 16.30
N TYR A 161 -18.70 1.41 16.06
CA TYR A 161 -18.31 2.27 14.92
C TYR A 161 -17.80 1.46 13.74
N ARG A 162 -18.10 1.94 12.55
CA ARG A 162 -17.46 1.55 11.28
C ARG A 162 -16.45 2.60 10.87
N LEU A 163 -15.26 2.16 10.50
CA LEU A 163 -14.15 3.02 10.12
C LEU A 163 -14.06 3.14 8.61
N THR A 164 -13.95 4.35 8.07
CA THR A 164 -13.63 4.58 6.66
C THR A 164 -12.31 5.33 6.58
N ILE A 165 -11.34 4.78 5.85
CA ILE A 165 -10.07 5.44 5.56
C ILE A 165 -9.95 5.58 4.05
N MET A 166 -9.78 6.80 3.57
CA MET A 166 -9.45 7.09 2.20
C MET A 166 -7.96 7.38 2.09
N LEU A 167 -7.29 6.75 1.13
CA LEU A 167 -5.93 7.09 0.72
C LEU A 167 -5.92 7.36 -0.78
N GLU A 168 -5.63 8.60 -1.13
CA GLU A 168 -5.37 9.01 -2.50
C GLU A 168 -3.86 9.06 -2.74
N TYR A 169 -3.36 8.06 -3.45
CA TYR A 169 -1.93 7.97 -3.76
C TYR A 169 -1.53 9.02 -4.81
N PRO A 170 -0.25 9.43 -4.83
CA PRO A 170 0.28 10.23 -5.93
C PRO A 170 0.18 9.45 -7.26
N PRO A 171 -0.14 10.11 -8.38
CA PRO A 171 -0.31 9.46 -9.68
C PRO A 171 1.01 9.13 -10.38
N PHE A 172 2.14 9.46 -9.75
CA PHE A 172 3.48 9.18 -10.21
C PHE A 172 4.18 8.17 -9.29
N ASP A 173 5.25 7.55 -9.79
CA ASP A 173 6.15 6.67 -9.06
C ASP A 173 7.60 7.22 -9.10
N TRP A 174 8.52 6.47 -8.52
CA TRP A 174 9.94 6.75 -8.56
C TRP A 174 10.45 6.98 -9.99
N ASN A 175 11.35 7.96 -10.14
CA ASN A 175 11.95 8.43 -11.39
C ASN A 175 11.00 9.07 -12.42
N ASP A 176 9.71 9.23 -12.12
CA ASP A 176 8.85 10.05 -12.97
C ASP A 176 9.32 11.51 -12.99
N VAL A 177 9.16 12.15 -14.15
CA VAL A 177 9.50 13.56 -14.35
C VAL A 177 8.24 14.40 -14.27
N LEU A 178 8.29 15.43 -13.44
CA LEU A 178 7.17 16.27 -13.10
C LEU A 178 7.46 17.74 -13.43
N VAL A 179 6.46 18.43 -13.93
CA VAL A 179 6.50 19.86 -14.21
C VAL A 179 5.33 20.55 -13.48
N ASP A 180 5.54 21.76 -12.96
CA ASP A 180 4.46 22.56 -12.39
C ASP A 180 3.66 23.28 -13.47
N GLU A 181 2.44 23.71 -13.16
CA GLU A 181 1.56 24.39 -14.13
C GLU A 181 2.20 25.63 -14.79
N ASN A 182 3.11 26.32 -14.09
CA ASN A 182 3.78 27.53 -14.61
C ASN A 182 5.10 27.24 -15.33
N GLU A 183 5.47 25.96 -15.49
CA GLU A 183 6.74 25.51 -16.07
C GLU A 183 7.98 26.19 -15.43
N THR A 184 7.95 26.40 -14.12
CA THR A 184 9.03 27.01 -13.32
C THR A 184 9.85 25.97 -12.55
N LYS A 185 9.39 24.72 -12.50
CA LYS A 185 10.06 23.60 -11.86
C LYS A 185 10.07 22.40 -12.79
N LEU A 186 11.23 21.79 -12.93
CA LEU A 186 11.40 20.47 -13.53
C LEU A 186 11.94 19.53 -12.45
N LEU A 187 11.10 18.60 -12.02
CA LEU A 187 11.36 17.75 -10.85
C LEU A 187 11.47 16.29 -11.28
N VAL A 188 12.45 15.56 -10.75
CA VAL A 188 12.51 14.10 -10.87
C VAL A 188 12.18 13.48 -9.51
N VAL A 189 11.22 12.57 -9.46
CA VAL A 189 10.85 11.88 -8.21
C VAL A 189 12.00 10.93 -7.82
N LYS A 190 12.58 11.13 -6.62
CA LYS A 190 13.67 10.28 -6.13
C LYS A 190 13.27 9.39 -4.97
N ASP A 191 12.22 9.73 -4.25
CA ASP A 191 11.71 8.91 -3.15
C ASP A 191 10.24 9.20 -2.87
N LEU A 192 9.48 8.15 -2.53
CA LEU A 192 8.08 8.25 -2.12
C LEU A 192 7.95 8.03 -0.61
N GLY A 193 6.95 8.66 -0.02
CA GLY A 193 6.61 8.50 1.39
C GLY A 193 5.72 9.63 1.84
N LYS A 194 5.51 9.76 3.15
CA LYS A 194 4.69 10.85 3.73
C LYS A 194 5.05 12.24 3.19
N LYS A 195 6.34 12.47 2.94
CA LYS A 195 6.83 13.55 2.10
C LYS A 195 7.57 12.94 0.92
N ILE A 196 7.42 13.57 -0.24
CA ILE A 196 8.03 13.11 -1.48
C ILE A 196 9.32 13.89 -1.68
N ARG A 197 10.38 13.18 -2.06
CA ARG A 197 11.68 13.78 -2.40
C ARG A 197 11.78 13.93 -3.91
N TYR A 198 12.09 15.14 -4.34
CA TYR A 198 12.32 15.50 -5.73
C TYR A 198 13.73 16.03 -5.92
N LEU A 199 14.30 15.82 -7.09
CA LEU A 199 15.45 16.56 -7.59
C LEU A 199 14.97 17.66 -8.54
N ASP A 200 15.15 18.93 -8.18
CA ASP A 200 14.87 20.08 -9.04
C ASP A 200 16.03 20.28 -10.01
N LEU A 201 15.81 19.94 -11.29
CA LEU A 201 16.79 20.05 -12.36
C LEU A 201 17.09 21.50 -12.74
N MET A 202 16.17 22.44 -12.49
CA MET A 202 16.44 23.85 -12.79
C MET A 202 17.31 24.50 -11.73
N ARG A 203 17.17 24.09 -10.46
CA ARG A 203 17.90 24.67 -9.32
C ARG A 203 19.07 23.84 -8.82
N ASN A 204 19.24 22.59 -9.29
CA ASN A 204 20.16 21.61 -8.74
C ASN A 204 20.01 21.44 -7.22
N LYS A 205 18.78 21.18 -6.75
CA LYS A 205 18.50 21.01 -5.33
C LYS A 205 17.49 19.90 -5.09
N ASN A 206 17.67 19.20 -3.98
CA ASN A 206 16.63 18.31 -3.48
C ASN A 206 15.52 19.14 -2.82
N VAL A 207 14.27 18.82 -3.17
CA VAL A 207 13.06 19.41 -2.60
C VAL A 207 12.29 18.30 -1.90
N VAL A 208 11.84 18.55 -0.67
CA VAL A 208 11.04 17.58 0.09
C VAL A 208 9.76 18.26 0.53
N GLU A 209 8.62 17.76 0.07
CA GLU A 209 7.31 18.34 0.38
C GLU A 209 6.22 17.26 0.40
N PRO A 210 5.12 17.48 1.15
CA PRO A 210 3.97 16.57 1.11
C PRO A 210 3.31 16.60 -0.28
N TYR A 211 2.67 15.49 -0.65
CA TYR A 211 1.91 15.40 -1.88
C TYR A 211 0.78 16.44 -1.91
N SER A 212 0.70 17.19 -3.01
CA SER A 212 -0.35 18.17 -3.27
C SER A 212 -1.00 17.86 -4.63
N PRO A 213 -2.24 17.38 -4.68
CA PRO A 213 -2.94 17.06 -5.91
C PRO A 213 -3.01 18.26 -6.85
N GLY A 214 -2.84 18.02 -8.16
CA GLY A 214 -2.92 19.05 -9.19
C GLY A 214 -1.73 20.00 -9.29
N LYS A 215 -0.80 19.98 -8.32
CA LYS A 215 0.36 20.89 -8.34
C LYS A 215 1.35 20.61 -9.47
N TYR A 216 1.44 19.35 -9.90
CA TYR A 216 2.39 18.88 -10.90
C TYR A 216 1.71 17.97 -11.92
N HIS A 217 2.23 17.94 -13.14
CA HIS A 217 1.87 16.98 -14.18
C HIS A 217 3.09 16.16 -14.61
N ILE A 218 2.86 14.91 -15.01
CA ILE A 218 3.91 13.99 -15.46
C ILE A 218 4.23 14.31 -16.91
N VAL A 219 5.52 14.35 -17.23
CA VAL A 219 6.03 14.55 -18.60
C VAL A 219 6.86 13.33 -18.97
N ASP A 220 6.61 12.78 -20.16
CA ASP A 220 7.39 11.66 -20.67
C ASP A 220 8.74 12.15 -21.23
N PRO A 221 9.86 11.62 -20.74
CA PRO A 221 11.17 11.85 -21.35
C PRO A 221 11.23 11.28 -22.77
N GLN A 222 11.96 11.98 -23.64
CA GLN A 222 12.23 11.57 -25.01
C GLN A 222 13.67 11.09 -25.12
N GLN A 223 13.91 10.05 -25.92
CA GLN A 223 15.27 9.62 -26.24
C GLN A 223 15.88 10.61 -27.24
N ALA A 224 17.13 11.00 -27.01
CA ALA A 224 17.91 11.83 -27.90
C ALA A 224 19.38 11.41 -27.89
N GLN A 225 20.11 11.67 -28.96
CA GLN A 225 21.54 11.36 -29.05
C GLN A 225 22.38 12.59 -28.75
N VAL A 226 23.44 12.42 -27.94
CA VAL A 226 24.44 13.46 -27.69
C VAL A 226 25.27 13.67 -28.94
N SER A 227 25.19 14.87 -29.52
CA SER A 227 25.89 15.20 -30.77
C SER A 227 27.28 15.80 -30.54
N GLN A 228 27.45 16.55 -29.46
CA GLN A 228 28.67 17.33 -29.21
C GLN A 228 28.81 17.64 -27.72
N MET A 229 30.05 17.61 -27.19
CA MET A 229 30.34 17.98 -25.80
C MET A 229 31.03 19.34 -25.64
N GLN A 230 31.77 19.81 -26.66
CA GLN A 230 32.49 21.08 -26.65
C GLN A 230 32.14 21.93 -27.88
N PRO A 231 31.95 23.26 -27.78
CA PRO A 231 32.18 24.10 -26.60
C PRO A 231 31.11 23.97 -25.52
N GLN A 232 29.93 23.43 -25.88
CA GLN A 232 28.85 23.13 -24.94
C GLN A 232 28.15 21.82 -25.30
N PRO A 233 27.68 21.05 -24.30
CA PRO A 233 26.89 19.84 -24.53
C PRO A 233 25.65 20.11 -25.38
N SER A 234 25.44 19.25 -26.38
CA SER A 234 24.36 19.36 -27.36
C SER A 234 23.80 17.98 -27.70
N ILE A 235 22.52 17.96 -28.08
CA ILE A 235 21.82 16.79 -28.59
C ILE A 235 21.27 17.06 -29.99
N ILE A 236 20.91 15.99 -30.68
CA ILE A 236 19.99 16.06 -31.82
C ILE A 236 18.57 16.15 -31.25
N ASP A 237 17.84 17.22 -31.58
CA ASP A 237 16.44 17.39 -31.16
C ASP A 237 15.60 16.23 -31.73
N PRO A 238 14.90 15.46 -30.87
CA PRO A 238 14.18 14.26 -31.28
C PRO A 238 12.99 14.53 -32.22
N LYS A 239 12.54 15.79 -32.33
CA LYS A 239 11.42 16.17 -33.19
C LYS A 239 11.89 16.85 -34.48
N THR A 240 12.88 17.74 -34.39
CA THR A 240 13.32 18.54 -35.54
C THR A 240 14.58 18.00 -36.21
N PHE A 241 15.27 17.05 -35.57
CA PHE A 241 16.58 16.52 -35.99
C PHE A 241 17.66 17.59 -36.12
N GLN A 242 17.45 18.77 -35.52
CA GLN A 242 18.43 19.85 -35.49
C GLN A 242 19.27 19.77 -34.22
N GLN A 243 20.52 20.19 -34.31
CA GLN A 243 21.37 20.29 -33.14
C GLN A 243 20.88 21.38 -32.19
N THR A 244 20.76 21.06 -30.91
CA THR A 244 20.31 21.97 -29.87
C THR A 244 21.06 21.75 -28.56
N ARG A 245 21.06 22.77 -27.69
CA ARG A 245 21.82 22.76 -26.45
C ARG A 245 21.19 21.82 -25.41
N LEU A 246 22.03 21.04 -24.74
CA LEU A 246 21.64 20.18 -23.62
C LEU A 246 21.98 20.85 -22.29
N TYR A 247 21.00 20.90 -21.39
CA TYR A 247 21.15 21.35 -20.01
C TYR A 247 21.11 20.14 -19.08
N PHE A 248 21.97 20.11 -18.06
CA PHE A 248 21.94 19.06 -17.06
C PHE A 248 22.51 19.56 -15.74
N VAL A 249 22.30 18.73 -14.72
CA VAL A 249 22.66 19.04 -13.35
C VAL A 249 23.68 18.03 -12.84
N GLY A 250 24.64 18.53 -12.05
CA GLY A 250 25.67 17.71 -11.42
C GLY A 250 26.75 17.28 -12.41
N LYS A 251 27.48 16.22 -12.04
CA LYS A 251 28.43 15.56 -12.94
C LYS A 251 27.71 14.36 -13.54
N GLN A 252 27.40 14.42 -14.82
CA GLN A 252 26.99 13.25 -15.58
C GLN A 252 28.12 12.88 -16.53
N GLU A 253 28.47 11.60 -16.54
CA GLU A 253 29.41 11.04 -17.50
C GLU A 253 28.62 10.73 -18.77
N ILE A 254 28.55 11.74 -19.66
CA ILE A 254 27.97 11.62 -20.99
C ILE A 254 29.03 11.92 -22.04
N SER A 255 29.03 11.12 -23.10
CA SER A 255 29.95 11.19 -24.23
C SER A 255 29.19 11.42 -25.54
N VAL A 256 29.91 11.86 -26.56
CA VAL A 256 29.34 12.00 -27.91
C VAL A 256 28.93 10.62 -28.42
N GLY A 257 27.71 10.52 -28.95
CA GLY A 257 27.12 9.28 -29.44
C GLY A 257 26.18 8.60 -28.46
N ASP A 258 26.21 8.96 -27.17
CA ASP A 258 25.35 8.36 -26.14
C ASP A 258 23.87 8.67 -26.39
N GLU A 259 23.02 7.69 -26.13
CA GLU A 259 21.56 7.88 -26.06
C GLU A 259 21.16 8.28 -24.64
N VAL A 260 20.44 9.40 -24.54
CA VAL A 260 20.03 10.00 -23.27
C VAL A 260 18.53 10.30 -23.24
N LEU A 261 17.95 10.32 -22.03
CA LEU A 261 16.58 10.75 -21.81
C LEU A 261 16.52 12.25 -21.52
N VAL A 262 15.70 12.97 -22.27
CA VAL A 262 15.59 14.43 -22.19
C VAL A 262 14.15 14.90 -22.13
N VAL A 263 13.92 16.00 -21.45
CA VAL A 263 12.62 16.69 -21.40
C VAL A 263 12.77 18.13 -21.88
N LYS A 264 11.87 18.58 -22.74
CA LYS A 264 11.82 19.97 -23.21
C LYS A 264 10.98 20.80 -22.26
N LEU A 265 11.51 21.92 -21.79
CA LEU A 265 10.80 22.92 -20.98
C LEU A 265 11.19 24.33 -21.44
N LYS A 266 10.23 25.19 -21.80
CA LYS A 266 10.47 26.57 -22.29
C LYS A 266 11.63 26.68 -23.29
N ASP A 267 11.63 25.81 -24.31
CA ASP A 267 12.65 25.70 -25.37
C ASP A 267 14.05 25.26 -24.95
N ARG A 268 14.19 24.69 -23.75
CA ARG A 268 15.45 24.10 -23.29
C ARG A 268 15.28 22.60 -23.09
N TRP A 269 16.25 21.84 -23.58
CA TRP A 269 16.33 20.40 -23.37
C TRP A 269 17.12 20.09 -22.11
N TRP A 270 16.49 19.37 -21.20
CA TRP A 270 17.07 18.98 -19.91
C TRP A 270 17.31 17.48 -19.88
N LEU A 271 18.52 17.08 -19.53
CA LEU A 271 18.90 15.71 -19.27
C LEU A 271 18.27 15.20 -17.99
N ILE A 272 17.69 14.00 -18.04
CA ILE A 272 17.13 13.33 -16.88
C ILE A 272 18.19 12.38 -16.29
N PRO A 273 18.63 12.59 -15.03
CA PRO A 273 19.58 11.74 -14.32
C PRO A 273 18.98 10.44 -13.77
#